data_AF-A0A0L8LFF1-F1
#
_entry.id   AF-A0A0L8LFF1-F1
#
_cell.length_a   1.000
_cell.length_b   1.000
_cell.length_c   1.000
_cell.angle_alpha   90.00
_cell.angle_beta   90.00
_cell.angle_gamma   90.00
#
_symmetry.space_group_name_H-M   'P 1'
#
loop_
_entity.id
_entity.type
_entity.pdbx_description
1 polymer ?
#
loop_
_entity_poly.entity_id
_entity_poly.type
_entity_poly.pdbx_seq_one_letter_code
_entity_poly.pdbx_strand_id
1 'polypeptide(L)'
;MELRTALAEEMAACEAGRGLALDLSEVTFCDSTGLNTLLRARQRALKEHRSLTITAASPQVIRLLEITGADRLFVEGAGPIPQGTG
;
A
#
# COMPACT_ATOMS: atom_id res chain seq x y z
N MET A 1 -4.31 -10.42 -16.86
CA MET A 1 -4.43 -10.79 -15.44
C MET A 1 -4.92 -9.56 -14.68
N GLU A 2 -5.98 -9.67 -13.88
CA GLU A 2 -6.48 -8.55 -13.06
C GLU A 2 -5.59 -8.40 -11.82
N LEU A 3 -5.23 -7.17 -11.44
CA LEU A 3 -4.40 -6.87 -10.26
C LEU A 3 -4.92 -7.56 -8.98
N ARG A 4 -6.24 -7.73 -8.87
CA ARG A 4 -6.91 -8.42 -7.77
C ARG A 4 -6.50 -9.89 -7.63
N THR A 5 -6.36 -10.60 -8.75
CA THR A 5 -6.01 -12.02 -8.76
C THR A 5 -4.52 -12.18 -8.43
N ALA A 6 -3.67 -11.38 -9.07
CA ALA A 6 -2.23 -11.39 -8.80
C ALA A 6 -1.93 -11.13 -7.31
N LEU A 7 -2.59 -10.13 -6.70
CA LEU A 7 -2.43 -9.89 -5.26
C LEU A 7 -2.95 -11.05 -4.41
N ALA A 8 -4.07 -11.66 -4.78
CA ALA A 8 -4.63 -12.76 -4.00
C ALA A 8 -3.71 -13.99 -4.03
N GLU A 9 -3.06 -14.28 -5.16
CA GLU A 9 -2.11 -15.38 -5.29
C GLU A 9 -0.81 -15.10 -4.50
N GLU A 10 -0.25 -13.89 -4.62
CA GLU A 10 0.94 -13.49 -3.86
C GLU A 10 0.68 -13.48 -2.34
N MET A 11 -0.50 -13.01 -1.93
CA MET A 11 -0.93 -13.11 -0.53
C MET A 11 -1.09 -14.56 -0.11
N ALA A 12 -1.69 -15.44 -0.93
CA ALA A 12 -1.80 -16.86 -0.58
C ALA A 12 -0.44 -17.57 -0.48
N ALA A 13 0.55 -17.14 -1.26
CA ALA A 13 1.90 -17.69 -1.26
C ALA A 13 2.75 -17.22 -0.06
N CYS A 14 2.48 -16.03 0.49
CA CYS A 14 3.23 -15.48 1.61
C CYS A 14 2.64 -15.92 2.97
N GLU A 15 3.46 -16.12 4.01
CA GLU A 15 2.98 -16.48 5.35
C GLU A 15 2.20 -15.33 6.01
N ALA A 16 1.17 -15.67 6.78
CA ALA A 16 0.41 -14.72 7.57
C ALA A 16 1.33 -14.01 8.58
N GLY A 17 1.20 -12.68 8.69
CA GLY A 17 2.03 -11.84 9.55
C GLY A 17 3.27 -11.22 8.88
N ARG A 18 3.57 -11.58 7.63
CA ARG A 18 4.54 -10.82 6.81
C ARG A 18 3.85 -9.67 6.07
N GLY A 19 4.52 -8.52 6.02
CA GLY A 19 4.08 -7.37 5.24
C GLY A 19 4.23 -7.61 3.74
N LEU A 20 3.27 -7.12 2.96
CA LEU A 20 3.30 -7.16 1.50
C LEU A 20 3.66 -5.76 0.97
N ALA A 21 4.81 -5.64 0.31
CA ALA A 21 5.20 -4.42 -0.37
C ALA A 21 4.64 -4.42 -1.81
N LEU A 22 3.87 -3.39 -2.15
CA LEU A 22 3.34 -3.16 -3.48
C LEU A 22 4.24 -2.17 -4.22
N ASP A 23 4.85 -2.61 -5.32
CA ASP A 23 5.63 -1.73 -6.18
C ASP A 23 4.69 -0.94 -7.11
N LEU A 24 4.73 0.39 -7.00
CA LEU A 24 3.97 1.32 -7.84
C LEU A 24 4.86 2.08 -8.83
N SER A 25 6.07 1.59 -9.14
CA SER A 25 6.99 2.23 -10.09
C SER A 25 6.41 2.32 -11.50
N GLU A 26 5.66 1.30 -11.91
CA GLU A 26 4.98 1.26 -13.22
C GLU A 26 3.64 2.02 -13.22
N VAL A 27 3.16 2.45 -12.04
CA VAL A 27 1.93 3.25 -11.93
C VAL A 27 2.29 4.72 -12.11
N THR A 28 2.16 5.16 -13.35
CA THR A 28 2.42 6.54 -13.77
C THR A 28 1.22 7.47 -13.56
N PHE A 29 0.02 6.92 -13.36
CA PHE A 29 -1.21 7.68 -13.15
C PHE A 29 -2.16 6.98 -12.18
N CYS A 30 -2.73 7.74 -11.24
CA CYS A 30 -3.68 7.23 -10.26
C CYS A 30 -4.78 8.26 -9.99
N ASP A 31 -5.99 8.01 -10.48
CA ASP A 31 -7.19 8.76 -10.08
C ASP A 31 -7.88 8.12 -8.86
N SER A 32 -9.08 8.59 -8.56
CA SER A 32 -10.01 8.01 -7.59
C SER A 32 -10.24 6.50 -7.79
N THR A 33 -10.24 5.99 -9.02
CA THR A 33 -10.36 4.55 -9.31
C THR A 33 -9.11 3.77 -8.91
N GLY A 34 -7.92 4.31 -9.21
CA GLY A 34 -6.64 3.70 -8.81
C GLY A 34 -6.52 3.66 -7.29
N LEU A 35 -6.88 4.76 -6.63
CA LEU A 35 -6.91 4.85 -5.17
C LEU A 35 -7.88 3.84 -4.55
N ASN A 36 -9.11 3.72 -5.08
CA ASN A 36 -10.09 2.74 -4.60
C ASN A 36 -9.58 1.30 -4.74
N THR A 37 -8.82 1.02 -5.80
CA THR A 37 -8.19 -0.28 -6.02
C THR A 37 -7.13 -0.57 -4.94
N LEU A 38 -6.27 0.40 -4.63
CA LEU A 38 -5.27 0.29 -3.56
C LEU A 38 -5.93 0.08 -2.19
N LEU A 39 -7.01 0.82 -1.90
CA LEU A 39 -7.76 0.68 -0.65
C LEU A 39 -8.39 -0.71 -0.50
N ARG A 40 -8.95 -1.25 -1.58
CA ARG A 40 -9.51 -2.62 -1.61
C ARG A 40 -8.44 -3.69 -1.42
N ALA A 41 -7.28 -3.52 -2.05
CA ALA A 41 -6.12 -4.39 -1.86
C ALA A 41 -5.69 -4.44 -0.39
N ARG A 42 -5.50 -3.26 0.22
CA ARG A 42 -5.17 -3.15 1.65
C ARG A 42 -6.25 -3.77 2.54
N GLN A 43 -7.53 -3.51 2.28
CA GLN A 43 -8.61 -4.06 3.10
C GLN A 43 -8.62 -5.59 3.06
N ARG A 44 -8.23 -6.19 1.93
CA ARG A 44 -8.09 -7.64 1.82
C ARG A 44 -6.87 -8.14 2.59
N ALA A 45 -5.72 -7.47 2.49
CA ALA A 45 -4.54 -7.80 3.29
C ALA A 45 -4.84 -7.74 4.80
N LEU A 46 -5.57 -6.71 5.26
CA LEU A 46 -5.98 -6.58 6.65
C LEU A 46 -6.90 -7.70 7.13
N LYS A 47 -7.82 -8.19 6.29
CA LYS A 47 -8.67 -9.35 6.61
C LYS A 47 -7.84 -10.63 6.83
N GLU A 48 -6.70 -10.72 6.17
CA GLU A 48 -5.75 -11.82 6.28
C GLU A 48 -4.68 -11.56 7.36
N HIS A 49 -4.86 -10.54 8.23
CA HIS A 49 -3.90 -10.10 9.24
C HIS A 49 -2.51 -9.75 8.69
N ARG A 50 -2.47 -9.11 7.52
CA ARG A 50 -1.24 -8.66 6.85
C ARG A 50 -1.21 -7.15 6.71
N SER A 51 -0.01 -6.58 6.76
CA SER A 51 0.24 -5.18 6.36
C SER A 51 0.46 -5.10 4.86
N LEU A 52 0.00 -3.99 4.25
CA LEU A 52 0.25 -3.69 2.84
C LEU A 52 0.93 -2.32 2.73
N THR A 53 2.13 -2.33 2.19
CA THR A 53 2.99 -1.17 1.99
C THR A 53 2.99 -0.76 0.53
N ILE A 54 3.24 0.52 0.27
CA ILE A 54 3.50 1.01 -1.08
C ILE A 54 4.98 1.41 -1.18
N THR A 55 5.64 0.95 -2.25
CA THR A 55 7.02 1.27 -2.58
C THR A 55 7.10 1.84 -3.99
N ALA A 56 8.14 2.64 -4.26
CA ALA A 56 8.40 3.23 -5.58
C ALA A 56 7.23 4.01 -6.21
N ALA A 57 6.32 4.55 -5.41
CA ALA A 57 5.20 5.35 -5.93
C ALA A 57 5.70 6.64 -6.61
N SER A 58 5.14 6.93 -7.79
CA SER A 58 5.40 8.19 -8.49
C SER A 58 5.01 9.40 -7.61
N PRO A 59 5.69 10.57 -7.73
CA PRO A 59 5.40 11.75 -6.92
C PRO A 59 3.94 12.21 -6.98
N GLN A 60 3.29 12.02 -8.14
CA GLN A 60 1.87 12.33 -8.32
C GLN A 60 0.96 11.41 -7.49
N VAL A 61 1.30 10.12 -7.41
CA VAL A 61 0.56 9.13 -6.61
C VAL A 61 0.76 9.42 -5.12
N ILE A 62 2.00 9.73 -4.70
CA ILE A 62 2.29 10.18 -3.33
C ILE A 62 1.44 11.40 -2.98
N ARG A 63 1.43 12.42 -3.84
CA ARG A 63 0.63 13.64 -3.64
C ARG A 63 -0.86 13.34 -3.51
N LEU A 64 -1.40 12.43 -4.33
CA LEU A 64 -2.80 12.01 -4.25
C LEU A 64 -3.10 11.30 -2.93
N LEU A 65 -2.22 10.40 -2.50
CA LEU A 65 -2.32 9.71 -1.22
C LEU A 65 -2.29 10.69 -0.04
N GLU A 66 -1.40 11.69 -0.08
CA GLU A 66 -1.34 12.75 0.94
C GLU A 66 -2.60 13.62 0.95
N ILE A 67 -3.10 14.04 -0.22
CA ILE A 67 -4.32 14.86 -0.33
C ILE A 67 -5.53 14.10 0.22
N THR A 68 -5.60 12.80 -0.04
CA THR A 68 -6.70 11.95 0.45
C THR A 68 -6.49 11.44 1.87
N GLY A 69 -5.32 11.68 2.48
CA GLY A 69 -4.91 11.13 3.78
C GLY A 69 -4.76 9.61 3.79
N ALA A 70 -4.67 9.00 2.61
CA ALA A 70 -4.49 7.57 2.44
C ALA A 70 -3.03 7.15 2.57
N ASP A 71 -2.07 8.08 2.49
CA ASP A 71 -0.63 7.83 2.69
C ASP A 71 -0.36 7.05 3.98
N ARG A 72 -0.99 7.46 5.08
CA ARG A 72 -0.88 6.84 6.41
C ARG A 72 -1.35 5.39 6.47
N LEU A 73 -2.15 4.98 5.50
CA LEU A 73 -2.68 3.61 5.42
C LEU A 73 -1.63 2.64 4.87
N PHE A 74 -0.64 3.13 4.12
CA PHE A 74 0.33 2.32 3.39
C PHE A 74 1.78 2.47 3.88
N VAL A 75 1.99 3.12 5.03
CA VAL A 75 3.30 3.20 5.68
C VAL A 75 3.50 1.96 6.54
N GLU A 76 4.52 1.14 6.26
CA GLU A 76 4.89 0.01 7.12
C GLU A 76 5.39 0.58 8.43
N GLY A 77 4.64 0.33 9.50
CA GLY A 77 5.05 0.71 10.85
C GLY A 77 5.41 2.18 10.96
N ALA A 78 4.40 3.03 11.20
CA ALA A 78 4.64 4.14 12.11
C ALA A 78 4.91 3.57 13.52
N GLY A 79 6.05 2.88 13.69
CA GLY A 79 6.80 3.06 14.91
C GLY A 79 7.16 4.55 14.97
N PRO A 80 7.06 5.18 16.15
CA PRO A 80 7.24 6.62 16.27
C PRO A 80 8.56 7.00 15.60
N ILE A 81 8.48 7.94 14.65
CA ILE A 81 9.65 8.70 14.21
C ILE A 81 10.37 9.17 15.48
N PRO A 82 11.59 8.71 15.83
CA PRO A 82 12.34 9.38 16.86
C PRO A 82 12.65 10.75 16.29
N GLN A 83 11.89 11.74 16.75
CA GLN A 83 12.23 13.14 16.61
C GLN A 83 13.54 13.34 17.38
N GLY A 84 14.67 13.10 16.71
CA GLY A 84 15.95 13.52 17.24
C GLY A 84 15.94 15.04 17.27
N THR A 85 15.85 15.64 18.46
CA THR A 85 16.33 16.99 18.77
C THR A 85 16.40 17.14 20.29
N GLY A 86 17.62 17.32 20.83
CA GLY A 86 17.88 17.67 22.22
C GLY A 86 19.15 17.05 22.76
#